data_AF-A0AAN5CY84-F1
#
_entry.id   AF-A0AAN5CY84-F1
#
_cell.length_a   1.000
_cell.length_b   1.000
_cell.length_c   1.000
_cell.angle_alpha   90.00
_cell.angle_beta   90.00
_cell.angle_gamma   90.00
#
_symmetry.space_group_name_H-M   'P 1'
#
loop_
_entity.id
_entity.type
_entity.pdbx_description
1 polymer ?
#
loop_
_entity_poly.entity_id
_entity_poly.type
_entity_poly.pdbx_seq_one_letter_code
_entity_poly.pdbx_strand_id
1 'polypeptide(L)' 'DEEEDEDEPQKKGFGGSSAESGQMPWAVAIFKWSKKDSFTPCGGTLISRRHVLTAMHCLANRDAFKPKEGGGS' A
#
# COMPACT_ATOMS: atom_id res chain seq x y z
N ASP A 1 -23.61 -29.42 15.85
CA ASP A 1 -23.73 -28.46 14.75
C ASP A 1 -24.03 -27.10 15.35
N GLU A 2 -23.28 -26.10 14.91
CA GLU A 2 -23.51 -24.66 15.11
C GLU A 2 -23.23 -24.13 16.53
N GLU A 3 -21.95 -23.85 16.82
CA GLU A 3 -21.55 -22.95 17.90
C GLU A 3 -21.59 -21.51 17.41
N GLU A 4 -22.19 -20.66 18.24
CA GLU A 4 -22.52 -19.25 18.02
C GLU A 4 -21.25 -18.38 17.95
N ASP A 5 -21.06 -17.67 16.84
CA ASP A 5 -20.18 -16.50 16.76
C ASP A 5 -20.98 -15.31 16.20
N GLU A 6 -21.99 -14.88 16.97
CA GLU A 6 -22.81 -13.69 16.70
C GLU A 6 -22.15 -12.41 17.24
N ASP A 7 -21.03 -11.93 16.65
CA ASP A 7 -20.62 -10.49 16.71
C ASP A 7 -19.43 -10.13 15.77
N GLU A 8 -19.43 -10.54 14.50
CA GLU A 8 -18.49 -9.96 13.51
C GLU A 8 -19.20 -8.87 12.70
N PRO A 9 -18.86 -7.58 12.86
CA PRO A 9 -19.41 -6.52 12.03
C PRO A 9 -19.07 -6.86 10.58
N GLN A 10 -20.10 -7.16 9.78
CA GLN A 10 -19.95 -7.51 8.37
C GLN A 10 -19.03 -6.50 7.71
N LYS A 11 -17.81 -6.93 7.35
CA LYS A 11 -16.81 -6.08 6.69
C LYS A 11 -17.40 -5.57 5.39
N LYS A 12 -17.95 -4.36 5.43
CA LYS A 12 -18.46 -3.65 4.28
C LYS A 12 -17.25 -3.20 3.44
N GLY A 13 -16.76 -4.09 2.59
CA GLY A 13 -15.67 -3.80 1.66
C GLY A 13 -15.52 -4.92 0.63
N PHE A 14 -15.95 -4.65 -0.60
CA PHE A 14 -15.71 -5.43 -1.84
C PHE A 14 -15.30 -6.90 -1.67
N GLY A 15 -16.22 -7.79 -1.26
CA GLY A 15 -16.14 -9.25 -1.43
C GLY A 15 -14.85 -9.96 -0.98
N GLY A 16 -13.99 -9.32 -0.19
CA GLY A 16 -12.70 -9.83 0.23
C GLY A 16 -12.74 -10.32 1.67
N SER A 17 -11.92 -11.31 1.98
CA SER A 17 -11.69 -11.80 3.34
C SER A 17 -10.34 -11.30 3.89
N SER A 18 -10.17 -11.37 5.22
CA SER A 18 -8.85 -11.18 5.82
C SER A 18 -7.89 -12.24 5.29
N ALA A 19 -6.67 -11.84 4.98
CA ALA A 19 -5.60 -12.79 4.67
C ALA A 19 -5.10 -13.45 5.95
N GLU A 20 -4.87 -14.77 5.90
CA GLU A 20 -4.22 -15.48 7.00
C GLU A 20 -2.74 -15.07 7.15
N SER A 21 -2.18 -15.32 8.33
CA SER A 21 -0.76 -15.09 8.59
C SER A 21 0.12 -15.84 7.59
N GLY A 22 0.96 -15.10 6.87
CA GLY A 22 1.85 -15.68 5.86
C GLY A 22 1.18 -16.03 4.53
N GLN A 23 -0.11 -15.73 4.34
CA GLN A 23 -0.80 -15.94 3.06
C GLN A 23 -0.21 -15.06 1.94
N MET A 24 0.22 -13.84 2.29
CA MET A 24 0.86 -12.87 1.39
C MET A 24 2.21 -12.42 1.97
N PRO A 25 3.23 -13.29 2.02
CA PRO A 25 4.49 -13.01 2.70
C PRO A 25 5.34 -11.94 1.99
N TRP A 26 5.05 -11.66 0.72
CA TRP A 26 5.67 -10.60 -0.07
C TRP A 26 4.97 -9.25 0.08
N ALA A 27 3.79 -9.19 0.70
CA ALA A 27 3.08 -7.94 0.88
C ALA A 27 3.80 -7.07 1.91
N VAL A 28 4.00 -5.80 1.57
CA VAL A 28 4.63 -4.82 2.47
C VAL A 28 3.78 -3.57 2.59
N ALA A 29 3.75 -3.01 3.80
CA ALA A 29 3.16 -1.71 4.06
C ALA A 29 4.24 -0.62 3.96
N ILE A 30 3.93 0.46 3.26
CA ILE A 30 4.81 1.61 3.06
C ILE A 30 4.15 2.82 3.71
N PHE A 31 4.87 3.46 4.65
CA PHE A 31 4.40 4.63 5.37
C PHE A 31 5.26 5.84 5.03
N LYS A 32 4.64 6.86 4.42
CA LYS A 32 5.30 8.13 4.13
C LYS A 32 4.89 9.18 5.14
N TRP A 33 5.86 9.69 5.90
CA TRP A 33 5.63 10.80 6.83
C TRP A 33 5.36 12.10 6.06
N SER A 34 4.30 12.81 6.42
CA SER A 34 4.02 14.15 5.93
C SER A 34 4.27 15.19 7.03
N LYS A 35 4.57 16.43 6.64
CA LYS A 35 4.78 17.56 7.56
C LYS A 35 3.57 17.92 8.43
N LYS A 36 2.40 17.30 8.19
CA LYS A 36 1.14 17.55 8.88
C LYS A 36 0.74 16.43 9.86
N ASP A 37 1.69 15.59 10.29
CA ASP A 37 1.46 14.40 11.13
C ASP A 37 0.46 13.37 10.56
N SER A 38 0.12 13.49 9.27
CA SER A 38 -0.68 12.51 8.54
C SER A 38 0.24 11.58 7.74
N PHE A 39 0.09 10.27 7.86
CA PHE A 39 0.73 9.32 6.94
C PHE A 39 -0.27 8.85 5.88
N THR A 40 0.21 8.67 4.65
CA THR A 40 -0.57 8.01 3.60
C THR A 40 -0.07 6.57 3.50
N PRO A 41 -0.89 5.57 3.87
CA PRO A 41 -0.50 4.18 3.73
C PRO A 41 -0.49 3.79 2.25
N CYS A 42 0.56 3.09 1.85
CA CYS A 42 0.70 2.48 0.53
C CYS A 42 1.05 1.00 0.65
N GLY A 43 0.76 0.24 -0.40
CA GLY A 43 1.21 -1.15 -0.53
C GLY A 43 2.47 -1.28 -1.39
N GLY A 44 3.13 -2.43 -1.26
CA GLY A 44 4.20 -2.86 -2.15
C GLY A 44 4.36 -4.37 -2.18
N THR A 45 5.26 -4.85 -3.04
CA THR A 45 5.59 -6.27 -3.20
C THR A 45 7.10 -6.49 -3.13
N LEU A 46 7.55 -7.38 -2.26
CA LEU A 46 8.96 -7.78 -2.18
C LEU A 46 9.34 -8.66 -3.39
N ILE A 47 10.11 -8.11 -4.32
CA ILE A 47 10.53 -8.80 -5.56
C ILE A 47 11.92 -9.42 -5.46
N SER A 48 12.68 -9.07 -4.42
CA SER A 48 13.97 -9.69 -4.11
C SER A 48 14.32 -9.44 -2.64
N ARG A 49 15.45 -9.97 -2.15
CA ARG A 49 15.91 -9.77 -0.76
C ARG A 49 16.03 -8.31 -0.32
N ARG A 50 16.11 -7.35 -1.25
CA ARG A 50 16.35 -5.92 -0.95
C ARG A 50 15.53 -4.95 -1.79
N HIS A 51 14.59 -5.43 -2.62
CA HIS A 51 13.84 -4.56 -3.53
C HIS A 51 12.33 -4.77 -3.37
N VAL A 52 11.62 -3.65 -3.24
CA VAL A 52 10.16 -3.58 -3.18
C VAL A 52 9.66 -2.85 -4.41
N LEU A 53 8.73 -3.47 -5.12
CA LEU A 53 7.96 -2.83 -6.18
C LEU A 53 6.76 -2.09 -5.57
N THR A 54 6.56 -0.83 -5.97
CA THR A 54 5.43 0.00 -5.51
C THR A 54 5.06 1.05 -6.55
N ALA A 55 3.97 1.78 -6.32
CA ALA A 55 3.56 2.88 -7.17
C ALA A 55 4.44 4.12 -6.94
N MET A 56 4.78 4.82 -8.03
CA MET A 56 5.61 6.02 -8.00
C MET A 56 5.06 7.11 -7.06
N HIS A 57 3.74 7.31 -7.04
CA HIS A 57 3.10 8.34 -6.21
C HIS A 57 3.24 8.08 -4.69
N CYS A 58 3.51 6.83 -4.29
CA CYS A 58 3.81 6.50 -2.90
C CYS A 58 5.15 7.07 -2.45
N LEU A 59 6.08 7.32 -3.38
CA LEU A 59 7.42 7.82 -3.10
C LEU A 59 7.52 9.33 -3.37
N ALA A 60 7.04 9.79 -4.52
CA ALA A 60 7.27 11.14 -5.03
C ALA A 60 5.97 11.96 -5.12
N ASN A 61 6.03 13.24 -4.76
CA ASN A 61 4.98 14.18 -5.15
C ASN A 61 5.06 14.39 -6.67
N ARG A 62 3.92 14.65 -7.33
CA ARG A 62 3.83 14.89 -8.77
C ARG A 62 4.88 15.89 -9.31
N ASP A 63 5.32 16.84 -8.50
CA ASP A 63 6.31 17.85 -8.88
C ASP A 63 7.76 17.34 -8.95
N ALA A 64 8.06 16.21 -8.30
CA ALA A 64 9.41 15.63 -8.30
C ALA A 64 9.75 14.91 -9.61
N PHE A 65 8.75 14.66 -10.46
CA PHE A 65 8.94 14.17 -11.83
C PHE A 65 8.40 15.18 -12.82
N LYS A 66 8.96 16.38 -12.79
CA LYS A 66 9.00 17.18 -14.02
C LYS A 66 10.07 16.55 -14.89
N PRO A 67 9.72 15.87 -16.01
CA PRO A 67 10.72 15.60 -17.01
C PRO A 67 11.40 16.94 -17.33
N LYS A 68 12.74 16.96 -17.32
CA LYS A 68 13.48 18.09 -17.86
C LYS A 68 13.11 18.15 -19.35
N GLU A 69 12.08 18.91 -19.69
CA GLU A 69 11.88 19.32 -21.07
C GLU A 69 13.16 20.03 -21.47
N GLY A 70 13.90 19.43 -22.42
CA GLY A 70 15.13 19.99 -22.92
C GLY A 70 14.89 21.41 -23.39
N GLY A 71 15.66 22.34 -22.85
CA GLY A 71 15.77 23.68 -23.41
C GLY A 71 16.23 23.56 -24.86
N GLY A 72 15.39 24.02 -25.78
CA GLY A 72 15.65 24.08 -27.21
C GLY A 72 14.83 25.20 -27.82
N SER A 73 15.40 26.41 -27.80
CA SER A 73 15.17 27.49 -28.76
C SER A 73 16.34 28.46 -28.64
#